data_AF-A0A9P5J795-F1
#
_entry.id   AF-A0A9P5J795-F1
#
_cell.length_a   1.000
_cell.length_b   1.000
_cell.length_c   1.000
_cell.angle_alpha   90.00
_cell.angle_beta   90.00
_cell.angle_gamma   90.00
#
_symmetry.space_group_name_H-M   'P 1'
#
loop_
_entity.id
_entity.type
_entity.pdbx_description
1 polymer ?
#
loop_
_entity_poly.entity_id
_entity_poly.type
_entity_poly.pdbx_seq_one_letter_code
_entity_poly.pdbx_strand_id
1 'polypeptide(L)'
;HRLLTESCFAVMQSGEKKLQFNICQLTTSFLPNSSIPLLPTLIEDNIGTVLTYACHFWASHFVAATDVTLNTLNAVKALLSTPQFFYWLEVMSLTDGAP
;
A
#
# COMPACT_ATOMS: atom_id res chain seq x y z
N HIS A 1 -17.63 -2.78 7.10
CA HIS A 1 -16.29 -2.77 6.45
C HIS A 1 -15.93 -1.45 5.77
N ARG A 2 -16.88 -0.58 5.40
CA ARG A 2 -16.56 0.73 4.78
C ARG A 2 -15.53 1.56 5.56
N LEU A 3 -15.69 1.71 6.88
CA LEU A 3 -14.76 2.50 7.70
C LEU A 3 -13.33 1.95 7.65
N LEU A 4 -13.18 0.63 7.55
CA LEU A 4 -11.85 0.00 7.40
C LEU A 4 -11.26 0.32 6.03
N THR A 5 -12.05 0.23 4.96
CA THR A 5 -11.64 0.68 3.62
C THR A 5 -11.18 2.13 3.62
N GLU A 6 -11.97 3.03 4.20
CA GLU A 6 -11.64 4.45 4.31
C GLU A 6 -10.38 4.69 5.14
N SER A 7 -10.19 3.95 6.23
CA SER A 7 -8.99 4.02 7.06
C SER A 7 -7.75 3.53 6.31
N CYS A 8 -7.84 2.44 5.55
CA CYS A 8 -6.75 1.97 4.70
C CYS A 8 -6.37 3.04 3.66
N PHE A 9 -7.36 3.67 3.01
CA PHE A 9 -7.08 4.76 2.08
C PHE A 9 -6.46 5.98 2.74
N ALA A 10 -6.90 6.33 3.96
CA ALA A 10 -6.26 7.40 4.73
C ALA A 10 -4.78 7.07 4.98
N VAL A 11 -4.45 5.88 5.49
CA VAL A 11 -3.06 5.45 5.71
C VAL A 11 -2.22 5.50 4.42
N MET A 12 -2.78 5.04 3.30
CA MET A 12 -2.07 5.03 2.02
C MET A 12 -1.85 6.44 1.44
N GLN A 13 -2.71 7.41 1.73
CA GLN A 13 -2.70 8.74 1.10
C GLN A 13 -2.17 9.85 2.03
N SER A 14 -2.30 9.69 3.33
CA SER A 14 -1.94 10.67 4.35
C SER A 14 -1.21 10.01 5.52
N GLY A 15 -0.18 10.71 6.04
CA GLY A 15 0.71 10.19 7.08
C GLY A 15 2.18 10.31 6.70
N GLU A 16 3.05 9.98 7.65
CA GLU A 16 4.51 10.03 7.48
C GLU A 16 5.03 8.94 6.54
N LYS A 17 4.46 7.74 6.63
CA LYS A 17 4.77 6.56 5.78
C LYS A 17 3.63 6.28 4.81
N LYS A 18 3.24 7.27 4.01
CA LYS A 18 2.24 7.10 2.95
C LYS A 18 2.86 6.47 1.70
N LEU A 19 2.02 6.03 0.76
CA LEU A 19 2.48 5.57 -0.53
C LEU A 19 3.28 6.65 -1.27
N GLN A 20 4.45 6.27 -1.75
CA GLN A 20 5.34 7.11 -2.54
C GLN A 20 6.26 6.24 -3.40
N PHE A 21 6.79 6.83 -4.47
CA PHE A 21 7.75 6.17 -5.34
C PHE A 21 9.02 5.78 -4.58
N ASN A 22 9.52 4.56 -4.78
CA ASN A 22 10.76 4.08 -4.21
C ASN A 22 10.79 4.24 -2.67
N ILE A 23 9.74 3.74 -2.00
CA ILE A 23 9.52 4.00 -0.56
C ILE A 23 10.68 3.48 0.30
N CYS A 24 11.32 2.39 -0.11
CA CYS A 24 12.51 1.82 0.55
C CYS A 24 13.83 2.41 0.06
N GLN A 25 13.79 3.44 -0.79
CA GLN A 25 14.97 4.14 -1.34
C GLN A 25 16.00 3.18 -1.95
N LEU A 26 15.51 2.18 -2.68
CA LEU A 26 16.34 1.21 -3.36
C LEU A 26 17.19 1.91 -4.43
N THR A 27 18.43 1.44 -4.55
CA THR A 27 19.38 1.99 -5.53
C THR A 27 19.00 1.66 -6.96
N THR A 28 18.28 0.55 -7.17
CA THR A 28 17.84 0.11 -8.50
C THR A 28 16.64 -0.81 -8.43
N SER A 29 15.78 -0.75 -9.45
CA SER A 29 14.69 -1.70 -9.69
C SER A 29 15.08 -2.83 -10.65
N PHE A 30 16.34 -2.90 -11.11
CA PHE A 30 16.80 -3.95 -12.05
C PHE A 30 17.17 -5.25 -11.36
N LEU A 31 17.30 -5.25 -10.02
CA LEU A 31 17.55 -6.45 -9.24
C LEU A 31 16.24 -6.98 -8.68
N PRO A 32 16.07 -8.31 -8.59
CA PRO A 32 14.93 -8.87 -7.88
C PRO A 32 15.04 -8.55 -6.39
N ASN A 33 13.89 -8.36 -5.73
CA ASN A 33 13.80 -8.05 -4.30
C ASN A 33 14.59 -9.04 -3.43
N SER A 34 14.60 -10.32 -3.80
CA SER A 34 15.35 -11.39 -3.10
C SER A 34 16.88 -11.24 -3.15
N SER A 35 17.40 -10.43 -4.08
CA SER A 35 18.84 -10.13 -4.18
C SER A 35 19.27 -8.90 -3.37
N ILE A 36 18.37 -8.29 -2.59
CA ILE A 36 18.66 -7.12 -1.75
C ILE A 36 18.81 -7.60 -0.30
N PRO A 37 20.05 -7.73 0.24
CA PRO A 37 20.26 -8.39 1.53
C PRO A 37 19.62 -7.69 2.73
N LEU A 38 19.52 -6.36 2.69
CA LEU A 38 18.95 -5.54 3.77
C LEU A 38 17.48 -5.19 3.55
N LEU A 39 16.82 -5.79 2.56
CA LEU A 39 15.44 -5.46 2.23
C LEU A 39 14.46 -5.59 3.40
N PRO A 40 14.53 -6.63 4.26
CA PRO A 40 13.61 -6.74 5.39
C PRO A 40 13.68 -5.53 6.34
N THR A 41 14.89 -5.06 6.66
CA THR A 41 15.10 -3.88 7.51
C THR A 41 14.58 -2.61 6.83
N LEU A 42 14.82 -2.45 5.53
CA LEU A 42 14.29 -1.31 4.78
C LEU A 42 12.76 -1.27 4.76
N ILE A 43 12.10 -2.44 4.64
CA ILE A 43 10.64 -2.55 4.71
C ILE A 43 10.13 -2.13 6.09
N GLU A 44 10.75 -2.60 7.17
CA GLU A 44 10.37 -2.23 8.54
C GLU A 44 10.51 -0.72 8.77
N ASP A 45 11.65 -0.16 8.35
CA ASP A 45 11.98 1.25 8.54
C ASP A 45 11.09 2.19 7.71
N ASN A 46 10.69 1.80 6.50
CA ASN A 46 10.02 2.72 5.55
C ASN A 46 8.52 2.45 5.35
N ILE A 47 8.07 1.20 5.44
CA ILE A 47 6.66 0.82 5.20
C ILE A 47 5.94 0.66 6.54
N GLY A 48 6.48 -0.18 7.42
CA GLY A 48 5.87 -0.50 8.72
C GLY A 48 4.54 -1.26 8.62
N THR A 49 4.10 -1.82 9.74
CA THR A 49 2.97 -2.78 9.78
C THR A 49 1.63 -2.17 9.36
N VAL A 50 1.38 -0.90 9.67
CA VAL A 50 0.10 -0.23 9.39
C VAL A 50 -0.08 0.01 7.88
N LEU A 51 0.96 0.45 7.17
CA LEU A 51 0.90 0.62 5.73
C LEU A 51 0.80 -0.73 5.02
N THR A 52 1.58 -1.73 5.45
CA THR A 52 1.46 -3.10 4.94
C THR A 52 0.02 -3.60 5.05
N TYR A 53 -0.59 -3.51 6.24
CA TYR A 53 -1.98 -3.89 6.45
C TYR A 53 -2.93 -3.14 5.50
N ALA A 54 -2.79 -1.82 5.41
CA ALA A 54 -3.64 -1.01 4.54
C ALA A 54 -3.53 -1.44 3.06
N CYS A 55 -2.32 -1.69 2.57
CA CYS A 55 -2.08 -2.12 1.20
C CYS A 55 -2.64 -3.51 0.88
N HIS A 56 -2.57 -4.46 1.83
CA HIS A 56 -3.04 -5.83 1.63
C HIS A 56 -4.56 -5.99 1.78
N PHE A 57 -5.20 -5.25 2.70
CA PHE A 57 -6.58 -5.53 3.10
C PHE A 57 -7.63 -4.51 2.61
N TRP A 58 -7.24 -3.38 2.00
CA TRP A 58 -8.24 -2.38 1.55
C TRP A 58 -9.29 -2.97 0.60
N ALA A 59 -8.87 -3.85 -0.32
CA ALA A 59 -9.74 -4.43 -1.35
C ALA A 59 -10.72 -5.44 -0.76
N SER A 60 -10.27 -6.29 0.18
CA SER A 60 -11.15 -7.24 0.86
C SER A 60 -12.18 -6.51 1.73
N HIS A 61 -11.78 -5.44 2.42
CA HIS A 61 -12.71 -4.58 3.15
C HIS A 61 -13.70 -3.89 2.21
N PHE A 62 -13.25 -3.43 1.04
CA PHE A 62 -14.14 -2.79 0.06
C PHE A 62 -15.21 -3.76 -0.45
N VAL A 63 -14.82 -4.99 -0.81
CA VAL A 63 -15.76 -6.04 -1.27
C VAL A 63 -16.73 -6.46 -0.17
N ALA A 64 -16.29 -6.50 1.09
CA ALA A 64 -17.13 -6.86 2.23
C ALA A 64 -18.03 -5.71 2.75
N ALA A 65 -17.91 -4.50 2.20
CA ALA A 65 -18.72 -3.37 2.63
C ALA A 65 -20.12 -3.40 1.99
N THR A 66 -21.15 -3.35 2.83
CA THR A 66 -22.56 -3.30 2.38
C THR A 66 -23.07 -1.87 2.18
N ASP A 67 -22.33 -0.88 2.67
CA ASP A 67 -22.71 0.53 2.76
C ASP A 67 -21.77 1.46 1.96
N VAL A 68 -21.20 0.98 0.85
CA VAL A 68 -20.22 1.73 0.03
C VAL A 68 -20.76 3.09 -0.42
N THR A 69 -19.99 4.15 -0.19
CA THR A 69 -20.35 5.53 -0.60
C THR A 69 -19.63 5.94 -1.88
N LEU A 70 -20.12 7.02 -2.51
CA LEU A 70 -19.44 7.64 -3.65
C LEU A 70 -18.00 8.07 -3.30
N ASN A 71 -17.76 8.52 -2.08
CA ASN A 71 -16.41 8.87 -1.62
C ASN A 71 -15.49 7.66 -1.57
N THR A 72 -15.98 6.51 -1.07
CA THR A 72 -15.24 5.25 -1.06
C THR A 72 -14.90 4.80 -2.48
N LEU A 73 -15.86 4.89 -3.42
CA LEU A 73 -15.62 4.58 -4.84
C LEU A 73 -14.59 5.52 -5.48
N ASN A 74 -14.68 6.82 -5.18
CA ASN A 74 -13.72 7.80 -5.68
C ASN A 74 -12.31 7.54 -5.15
N ALA A 75 -12.15 7.09 -3.90
CA ALA A 75 -10.86 6.72 -3.35
C ALA A 75 -10.24 5.51 -4.08
N VAL A 76 -11.04 4.48 -4.38
CA VAL A 76 -10.62 3.33 -5.20
C VAL A 76 -10.19 3.81 -6.58
N LYS A 77 -11.02 4.63 -7.23
CA LYS A 77 -10.71 5.17 -8.56
C LYS A 77 -9.43 6.00 -8.56
N ALA A 78 -9.23 6.83 -7.54
CA ALA A 78 -8.04 7.66 -7.38
C ALA A 78 -6.78 6.80 -7.21
N LEU A 79 -6.84 5.73 -6.39
CA LEU A 79 -5.73 4.78 -6.27
C LEU A 79 -5.36 4.18 -7.64
N LEU A 80 -6.36 3.68 -8.39
CA LEU A 80 -6.15 2.95 -9.64
C LEU A 80 -5.83 3.84 -10.85
N SER A 81 -6.21 5.12 -10.83
CA SER A 81 -6.10 6.04 -11.97
C SER A 81 -4.97 7.06 -11.83
N THR A 82 -4.17 6.99 -10.77
CA THR A 82 -3.05 7.90 -10.52
C THR A 82 -1.76 7.10 -10.32
N PRO A 83 -0.58 7.76 -10.29
CA PRO A 83 0.69 7.09 -10.00
C PRO A 83 0.70 6.31 -8.67
N GLN A 84 -0.23 6.61 -7.75
CA GLN A 84 -0.44 5.83 -6.53
C GLN A 84 -0.63 4.34 -6.77
N PHE A 85 -1.19 3.95 -7.92
CA PHE A 85 -1.31 2.55 -8.32
C PHE A 85 0.05 1.85 -8.33
N PHE A 86 1.07 2.47 -8.93
CA PHE A 86 2.41 1.89 -9.00
C PHE A 86 3.08 1.86 -7.64
N TYR A 87 2.86 2.86 -6.79
CA TYR A 87 3.41 2.90 -5.44
C TYR A 87 2.80 1.81 -4.55
N TRP A 88 1.49 1.57 -4.72
CA TRP A 88 0.83 0.43 -4.08
C TRP A 88 1.39 -0.90 -4.58
N LEU A 89 1.55 -1.09 -5.89
CA LEU A 89 2.16 -2.30 -6.44
C LEU A 89 3.60 -2.52 -5.95
N GLU A 90 4.36 -1.45 -5.79
CA GLU A 90 5.71 -1.51 -5.22
C GLU A 90 5.67 -2.07 -3.79
N VAL A 91 4.81 -1.52 -2.92
CA VAL A 91 4.63 -2.03 -1.55
C VAL A 91 4.17 -3.48 -1.56
N MET A 92 3.20 -3.83 -2.41
CA MET A 92 2.74 -5.22 -2.54
C MET A 92 3.89 -6.15 -2.95
N SER A 93 4.69 -5.77 -3.94
CA SER A 93 5.85 -6.54 -4.40
C SER A 93 6.95 -6.69 -3.32
N LEU A 94 7.15 -5.67 -2.51
CA LEU A 94 8.11 -5.69 -1.40
C LEU A 94 7.62 -6.55 -0.23
N THR A 95 6.30 -6.66 -0.05
CA THR A 95 5.67 -7.31 1.11
C THR A 95 4.91 -8.58 0.75
N ASP A 96 5.14 -9.17 -0.43
CA ASP A 96 4.42 -10.35 -0.97
C ASP A 96 4.59 -11.63 -0.13
N GLY A 97 5.47 -11.61 0.88
CA GLY A 97 5.67 -12.68 1.87
C GLY A 97 5.26 -12.30 3.30
N ALA A 98 4.68 -11.12 3.52
CA ALA A 98 4.12 -10.72 4.81
C ALA A 98 2.71 -11.31 4.98
N PRO A 99 2.31 -11.74 6.19
CA PRO A 99 0.95 -12.20 6.44
C PRO A 99 -0.11 -11.10 6.30
#